data_AF-A0A1H7WV53-F1
#
_entry.id   AF-A0A1H7WV53-F1
#
_cell.length_a   1.000
_cell.length_b   1.000
_cell.length_c   1.000
_cell.angle_alpha   90.00
_cell.angle_beta   90.00
_cell.angle_gamma   90.00
#
_symmetry.space_group_name_H-M   'P 1'
#
loop_
_entity.id
_entity.type
_entity.pdbx_description
1 polymer ?
#
loop_
_entity_poly.entity_id
_entity_poly.type
_entity_poly.pdbx_seq_one_letter_code
_entity_poly.pdbx_strand_id
1 'polypeptide(L)'
;MLREATRSVGVVPNAAYRHFHDRDSLLAAVCAAAMAELGDRMAAAVARVPGEPADPTAARLRLGAIGTAYLAFAREEPGLFATAFAVPQQHAYVVPADAAEDRSPLGQLRAALDALVAAGALDPRRRPGIEFPIWSAVHGLAVLTGPGPLRDVGATEQARLRELTLAFIGDGLA
;
A
#
# COMPACT_ATOMS: atom_id res chain seq x y z
N MET A 1 -14.62 3.54 -20.45
CA MET A 1 -13.29 3.43 -19.82
C MET A 1 -12.34 4.56 -20.23
N LEU A 2 -11.46 4.47 -21.25
CA LEU A 2 -10.49 5.57 -21.54
C LEU A 2 -11.15 6.89 -22.02
N ARG A 3 -12.23 6.81 -22.82
CA ARG A 3 -13.00 7.97 -23.30
C ARG A 3 -13.84 8.69 -22.23
N GLU A 4 -14.07 8.05 -21.08
CA GLU A 4 -14.76 8.66 -19.94
C GLU A 4 -13.75 9.29 -18.98
N ALA A 5 -12.63 8.60 -18.73
CA ALA A 5 -11.53 9.11 -17.90
C ALA A 5 -10.87 10.37 -18.49
N THR A 6 -10.71 10.49 -19.81
CA THR A 6 -10.18 11.74 -20.42
C THR A 6 -11.18 12.90 -20.35
N ARG A 7 -12.48 12.61 -20.29
CA ARG A 7 -13.55 13.61 -20.29
C ARG A 7 -13.77 14.22 -18.90
N SER A 8 -13.55 13.44 -17.84
CA SER A 8 -13.68 13.90 -16.45
C SER A 8 -12.52 14.79 -15.98
N VAL A 9 -11.34 14.69 -16.61
CA VAL A 9 -10.13 15.46 -16.22
C VAL A 9 -9.85 16.63 -17.20
N GLY A 10 -10.74 16.88 -18.17
CA GLY A 10 -10.62 18.04 -19.08
C GLY A 10 -9.42 17.99 -20.03
N VAL A 11 -8.81 16.81 -20.23
CA VAL A 11 -7.62 16.66 -21.08
C VAL A 11 -8.02 16.15 -22.45
N VAL A 12 -7.61 16.86 -23.50
CA VAL A 12 -7.85 16.45 -24.89
C VAL A 12 -7.22 15.06 -25.10
N PRO A 13 -7.96 14.06 -25.63
CA PRO A 13 -7.48 12.67 -25.74
C PRO A 13 -6.11 12.49 -26.43
N ASN A 14 -5.68 13.48 -27.22
CA ASN A 14 -4.47 13.47 -28.02
C ASN A 14 -3.22 14.08 -27.36
N ALA A 15 -3.29 14.56 -26.11
CA ALA A 15 -2.12 15.08 -25.40
C ALA A 15 -1.28 13.96 -24.75
N ALA A 16 -1.93 12.91 -24.24
CA ALA A 16 -1.27 11.77 -23.61
C ALA A 16 -0.43 10.93 -24.61
N TYR A 17 -0.93 10.73 -25.84
CA TYR A 17 -0.23 9.95 -26.88
C TYR A 17 1.07 10.59 -27.40
N ARG A 18 1.38 11.84 -27.04
CA ARG A 18 2.70 12.42 -27.34
C ARG A 18 3.80 11.94 -26.40
N HIS A 19 3.42 11.46 -25.22
CA HIS A 19 4.34 11.02 -24.16
C HIS A 19 4.36 9.50 -23.97
N PHE A 20 3.32 8.79 -24.44
CA PHE A 20 3.20 7.34 -24.31
C PHE A 20 3.08 6.69 -25.67
N HIS A 21 3.87 5.64 -25.87
CA HIS A 21 3.97 4.90 -27.14
C HIS A 21 2.64 4.25 -27.54
N ASP A 22 1.87 3.80 -26.55
CA ASP A 22 0.61 3.10 -26.71
C ASP A 22 -0.29 3.23 -25.46
N ARG A 23 -1.45 2.56 -25.49
CA ARG A 23 -2.39 2.53 -24.35
C ARG A 23 -1.80 1.81 -23.13
N ASP A 24 -0.97 0.80 -23.34
CA ASP A 24 -0.47 -0.06 -22.27
C ASP A 24 0.66 0.64 -21.48
N SER A 25 1.47 1.45 -22.16
CA SER A 25 2.46 2.35 -21.55
C SER A 25 1.82 3.51 -20.80
N LEU A 26 0.72 4.08 -21.31
CA LEU A 26 -0.08 5.03 -20.55
C LEU A 26 -0.67 4.38 -19.29
N LEU A 27 -1.26 3.19 -19.40
CA LEU A 27 -1.84 2.49 -18.26
C LEU A 27 -0.78 2.16 -17.21
N ALA A 28 0.40 1.67 -17.62
CA ALA A 28 1.53 1.41 -16.74
C ALA A 28 1.93 2.66 -15.93
N ALA A 29 2.03 3.81 -16.61
CA ALA A 29 2.43 5.05 -15.98
C ALA A 29 1.40 5.53 -14.94
N VAL A 30 0.10 5.37 -15.23
CA VAL A 30 -0.96 5.71 -14.27
C VAL A 30 -0.96 4.73 -13.08
N CYS A 31 -0.77 3.43 -13.31
CA CYS A 31 -0.61 2.45 -12.22
C CYS A 31 0.60 2.80 -11.33
N ALA A 32 1.74 3.12 -11.94
CA ALA A 32 2.95 3.52 -11.22
C ALA A 32 2.74 4.80 -10.39
N ALA A 33 2.04 5.80 -10.93
CA ALA A 33 1.71 7.01 -10.20
C ALA A 33 0.78 6.73 -9.00
N ALA A 34 -0.22 5.87 -9.17
CA ALA A 34 -1.12 5.47 -8.08
C ALA A 34 -0.39 4.66 -6.98
N MET A 35 0.55 3.80 -7.36
CA MET A 35 1.40 3.07 -6.42
C MET A 35 2.36 4.00 -5.67
N ALA A 36 2.93 5.00 -6.34
CA ALA A 36 3.78 6.01 -5.72
C ALA A 36 3.01 6.84 -4.69
N GLU A 37 1.80 7.31 -5.03
CA GLU A 37 0.93 8.03 -4.09
C GLU A 37 0.61 7.19 -2.85
N LEU A 38 0.29 5.90 -3.01
CA LEU A 38 0.09 4.99 -1.88
C LEU A 38 1.36 4.86 -1.03
N GLY A 39 2.52 4.67 -1.65
CA GLY A 39 3.81 4.60 -0.96
C GLY A 39 4.13 5.87 -0.18
N ASP A 40 3.88 7.04 -0.77
CA ASP A 40 4.10 8.35 -0.15
C ASP A 40 3.17 8.58 1.05
N ARG A 41 1.89 8.18 0.96
CA ARG A 41 0.96 8.24 2.11
C ARG A 41 1.40 7.32 3.25
N MET A 42 1.90 6.12 2.93
CA MET A 42 2.45 5.19 3.91
C MET A 42 3.69 5.77 4.60
N ALA A 43 4.63 6.31 3.84
CA ALA A 43 5.83 6.98 4.36
C ALA A 43 5.47 8.17 5.26
N ALA A 44 4.53 9.02 4.83
CA ALA A 44 4.05 10.15 5.62
C ALA A 44 3.38 9.73 6.93
N ALA A 45 2.66 8.59 6.95
CA ALA A 45 2.08 8.05 8.17
C ALA A 45 3.15 7.56 9.15
N VAL A 46 4.19 6.86 8.66
CA VAL A 46 5.33 6.43 9.46
C VAL A 46 6.08 7.62 10.07
N ALA A 47 6.31 8.68 9.29
CA ALA A 47 7.03 9.87 9.74
C ALA A 47 6.33 10.64 10.88
N ARG A 48 5.01 10.46 11.04
CA ARG A 48 4.23 11.07 12.13
C ARG A 48 4.30 10.28 13.44
N VAL A 49 4.83 9.05 13.43
CA VAL A 49 4.94 8.23 14.64
C VAL A 49 6.13 8.71 15.48
N PRO A 50 5.91 9.23 16.70
CA PRO A 50 6.97 9.70 17.57
C PRO A 50 7.78 8.52 18.13
N GLY A 51 8.98 8.83 18.62
CA GLY A 51 9.88 7.87 19.28
C GLY A 51 11.13 7.58 18.47
N GLU A 52 12.13 7.02 19.13
CA GLU A 52 13.42 6.73 18.49
C GLU A 52 13.31 5.59 17.47
N PRO A 53 14.16 5.54 16.44
CA PRO A 53 14.18 4.44 15.48
C PRO A 53 14.39 3.06 16.11
N ALA A 54 15.19 3.00 17.19
CA ALA A 54 15.53 1.76 17.88
C ALA A 54 14.53 1.37 18.99
N ASP A 55 13.49 2.16 19.24
CA ASP A 55 12.46 1.81 20.24
C ASP A 55 11.52 0.72 19.68
N PRO A 56 11.43 -0.46 20.33
CA PRO A 56 10.51 -1.53 19.92
C PRO A 56 9.05 -1.07 19.82
N THR A 57 8.63 -0.14 20.69
CA THR A 57 7.25 0.35 20.72
C THR A 57 6.97 1.24 19.52
N ALA A 58 7.83 2.23 19.27
CA ALA A 58 7.74 3.08 18.08
C ALA A 58 7.81 2.28 16.78
N ALA A 59 8.66 1.24 16.69
CA ALA A 59 8.74 0.36 15.52
C ALA A 59 7.42 -0.38 15.25
N ARG A 60 6.75 -0.90 16.29
CA ARG A 60 5.42 -1.53 16.17
C ARG A 60 4.34 -0.53 15.75
N LEU A 61 4.37 0.68 16.31
CA LEU A 61 3.45 1.75 15.93
C LEU A 61 3.63 2.17 14.47
N ARG A 62 4.86 2.24 13.96
CA ARG A 62 5.16 2.53 12.55
C ARG A 62 4.61 1.45 11.62
N LEU A 63 4.72 0.17 11.97
CA LEU A 63 4.08 -0.90 11.20
C LEU A 63 2.54 -0.76 11.21
N GLY A 64 1.94 -0.43 12.35
CA GLY A 64 0.51 -0.13 12.42
C GLY A 64 0.09 1.05 11.52
N ALA A 65 0.93 2.08 11.45
CA ALA A 65 0.71 3.26 10.60
C ALA A 65 0.74 2.91 9.11
N ILE A 66 1.65 2.02 8.67
CA ILE A 66 1.69 1.45 7.31
C ILE A 66 0.33 0.83 6.95
N GLY A 67 -0.16 -0.11 7.77
CA GLY A 67 -1.43 -0.80 7.52
C GLY A 67 -2.63 0.15 7.54
N THR A 68 -2.63 1.12 8.46
CA THR A 68 -3.69 2.13 8.58
C THR A 68 -3.74 3.05 7.35
N ALA A 69 -2.58 3.54 6.90
CA ALA A 69 -2.48 4.39 5.71
C ALA A 69 -2.93 3.66 4.44
N TYR A 70 -2.57 2.38 4.32
CA TYR A 70 -3.01 1.53 3.21
C TYR A 70 -4.54 1.42 3.14
N LEU A 71 -5.17 1.09 4.27
CA LEU A 71 -6.63 0.94 4.35
C LEU A 71 -7.36 2.28 4.18
N ALA A 72 -6.78 3.38 4.68
CA ALA A 72 -7.31 4.72 4.47
C ALA A 72 -7.29 5.10 2.99
N PHE A 73 -6.17 4.88 2.29
CA PHE A 73 -6.06 5.14 0.85
C PHE A 73 -7.08 4.34 0.04
N ALA A 74 -7.26 3.05 0.34
CA ALA A 74 -8.25 2.21 -0.35
C ALA A 74 -9.69 2.74 -0.20
N ARG A 75 -10.01 3.28 0.98
CA ARG A 75 -11.34 3.85 1.29
C ARG A 75 -11.54 5.24 0.69
N GLU A 76 -10.53 6.09 0.78
CA GLU A 76 -10.61 7.51 0.36
C GLU A 76 -10.47 7.67 -1.14
N GLU A 77 -9.67 6.82 -1.78
CA GLU A 77 -9.32 6.90 -3.21
C GLU A 77 -9.60 5.57 -3.93
N PRO A 78 -10.83 5.02 -3.90
CA PRO A 78 -11.11 3.67 -4.40
C PRO A 78 -10.76 3.50 -5.90
N GLY A 79 -10.87 4.57 -6.69
CA GLY A 79 -10.46 4.57 -8.10
C GLY A 79 -8.94 4.50 -8.30
N LEU A 80 -8.16 5.26 -7.51
CA LEU A 80 -6.70 5.19 -7.55
C LEU A 80 -6.20 3.86 -6.98
N PHE A 81 -6.83 3.35 -5.92
CA PHE A 81 -6.52 2.03 -5.38
C PHE A 81 -6.76 0.93 -6.42
N ALA A 82 -7.92 0.92 -7.08
CA ALA A 82 -8.18 -0.03 -8.17
C ALA A 82 -7.16 0.12 -9.31
N THR A 83 -6.77 1.35 -9.63
CA THR A 83 -5.76 1.64 -10.66
C THR A 83 -4.38 1.13 -10.29
N ALA A 84 -3.94 1.33 -9.05
CA ALA A 84 -2.65 0.86 -8.54
C ALA A 84 -2.47 -0.66 -8.70
N PHE A 85 -3.56 -1.44 -8.65
CA PHE A 85 -3.54 -2.90 -8.78
C PHE A 85 -4.17 -3.42 -10.08
N ALA A 86 -4.47 -2.56 -11.06
CA ALA A 86 -5.21 -2.92 -12.28
C ALA A 86 -4.40 -3.78 -13.26
N VAL A 87 -3.07 -3.64 -13.29
CA VAL A 87 -2.20 -4.38 -14.23
C VAL A 87 -1.08 -5.11 -13.47
N PRO A 88 -1.34 -6.35 -13.01
CA PRO A 88 -0.37 -7.11 -12.21
C PRO A 88 0.96 -7.36 -12.95
N GLN A 89 0.92 -7.54 -14.26
CA GLN A 89 2.08 -7.88 -15.10
C GLN A 89 3.07 -6.72 -15.32
N GLN A 90 2.67 -5.48 -15.01
CA GLN A 90 3.52 -4.29 -15.19
C GLN A 90 4.19 -3.84 -13.88
N HIS A 91 3.86 -4.48 -12.76
CA HIS A 91 4.52 -4.24 -11.48
C HIS A 91 5.65 -5.25 -11.32
N ALA A 92 6.89 -4.79 -11.46
CA ALA A 92 8.02 -5.56 -10.97
C ALA A 92 7.96 -5.56 -9.43
N TYR A 93 7.24 -6.52 -8.83
CA TYR A 93 7.34 -6.82 -7.39
C TYR A 93 8.74 -7.35 -7.00
N VAL A 94 9.61 -7.52 -8.01
CA VAL A 94 11.04 -7.71 -7.90
C VAL A 94 11.70 -6.34 -8.05
N VAL A 95 12.11 -5.76 -6.93
CA VAL A 95 12.93 -4.54 -6.93
C VAL A 95 14.34 -4.93 -7.38
N PRO A 96 14.93 -4.26 -8.37
CA PRO A 96 16.34 -4.41 -8.68
C PRO A 96 17.19 -4.10 -7.44
N ALA A 97 18.18 -4.93 -7.12
CA ALA A 97 18.98 -4.85 -5.90
C ALA A 97 19.77 -3.52 -5.74
N ASP A 98 19.76 -2.68 -6.77
CA ASP A 98 20.48 -1.43 -6.98
C ASP A 98 19.59 -0.17 -6.86
N ALA A 99 18.28 -0.28 -6.59
CA ALA A 99 17.43 0.87 -6.29
C ALA A 99 17.73 1.40 -4.88
N ALA A 100 18.33 2.60 -4.78
CA ALA A 100 18.87 3.16 -3.54
C ALA A 100 17.83 3.38 -2.42
N GLU A 101 16.52 3.35 -2.73
CA GLU A 101 15.44 3.24 -1.75
C GLU A 101 14.14 2.81 -2.46
N ASP A 102 13.58 1.65 -2.12
CA ASP A 102 12.28 1.22 -2.67
C ASP A 102 11.14 2.00 -1.99
N ARG A 103 10.67 3.04 -2.67
CA ARG A 103 9.54 3.86 -2.19
C ARG A 103 8.17 3.23 -2.48
N SER A 104 8.11 2.04 -3.05
CA SER A 104 6.85 1.34 -3.29
C SER A 104 6.15 0.98 -1.97
N PRO A 105 4.82 0.72 -1.98
CA PRO A 105 4.11 0.22 -0.80
C PRO A 105 4.75 -1.03 -0.18
N LEU A 106 5.29 -1.93 -1.01
CA LEU A 106 5.99 -3.13 -0.55
C LEU A 106 7.34 -2.79 0.08
N GLY A 107 8.08 -1.83 -0.50
CA GLY A 107 9.31 -1.29 0.06
C GLY A 107 9.11 -0.65 1.43
N GLN A 108 8.06 0.16 1.60
CA GLN A 108 7.68 0.74 2.89
C GLN A 108 7.38 -0.33 3.94
N LEU A 109 6.66 -1.40 3.58
CA LEU A 109 6.41 -2.53 4.48
C LEU A 109 7.71 -3.25 4.85
N ARG A 110 8.58 -3.53 3.87
CA ARG A 110 9.88 -4.17 4.10
C ARG A 110 10.76 -3.36 5.05
N ALA A 111 10.86 -2.04 4.83
CA ALA A 111 11.63 -1.14 5.69
C ALA A 111 11.09 -1.13 7.14
N ALA A 112 9.76 -1.12 7.32
CA ALA A 112 9.16 -1.19 8.66
C ALA A 112 9.45 -2.53 9.35
N LEU A 113 9.42 -3.64 8.62
CA LEU A 113 9.77 -4.96 9.14
C LEU A 113 11.26 -5.09 9.49
N ASP A 114 12.15 -4.50 8.68
CA ASP A 114 13.58 -4.44 8.98
C ASP A 114 13.87 -3.59 10.22
N ALA A 115 13.15 -2.48 10.40
CA ALA A 115 13.23 -1.66 11.60
C ALA A 115 12.75 -2.42 12.85
N LEU A 116 11.72 -3.26 12.74
CA LEU A 116 11.30 -4.14 13.84
C LEU A 116 12.39 -5.14 14.24
N VAL A 117 13.12 -5.71 13.26
CA VAL A 117 14.26 -6.59 13.56
C VAL A 117 15.38 -5.80 14.24
N ALA A 118 15.72 -4.61 13.73
CA ALA A 118 16.76 -3.77 14.30
C ALA A 118 16.46 -3.31 15.73
N ALA A 119 15.18 -3.04 16.04
CA ALA A 119 14.72 -2.71 17.38
C ALA A 119 14.57 -3.93 18.32
N GLY A 120 14.81 -5.16 17.83
CA GLY A 120 14.61 -6.39 18.62
C GLY A 120 13.13 -6.74 18.87
N ALA A 121 12.22 -6.13 18.11
CA ALA A 121 10.78 -6.36 18.20
C ALA A 121 10.28 -7.52 17.32
N LEU A 122 11.11 -8.00 16.38
CA LEU A 122 10.85 -9.15 15.51
C LEU A 122 12.07 -10.08 15.49
N ASP A 123 11.87 -11.38 15.75
CA ASP A 123 12.93 -12.39 15.61
C ASP A 123 13.44 -12.42 14.15
N PRO A 124 14.74 -12.21 13.89
CA PRO A 124 15.32 -12.25 12.55
C PRO A 124 14.96 -13.50 11.73
N ARG A 125 14.76 -14.66 12.39
CA ARG A 125 14.39 -15.92 11.72
C ARG A 125 13.00 -15.88 11.11
N ARG A 126 12.14 -14.98 11.57
CA ARG A 126 10.77 -14.79 11.08
C ARG A 126 10.69 -13.75 9.97
N ARG A 127 11.73 -12.94 9.79
CA ARG A 127 11.75 -11.84 8.84
C ARG A 127 11.59 -12.27 7.37
N PRO A 128 12.23 -13.35 6.88
CA PRO A 128 12.14 -13.71 5.46
C PRO A 128 10.70 -14.03 5.04
N GLY A 129 10.16 -13.26 4.08
CA GLY A 129 8.88 -13.52 3.42
C GLY A 129 7.64 -13.14 4.22
N ILE A 130 7.77 -12.64 5.45
CA ILE A 130 6.62 -12.26 6.30
C ILE A 130 5.84 -11.05 5.75
N GLU A 131 6.44 -10.27 4.84
CA GLU A 131 5.74 -9.17 4.17
C GLU A 131 4.53 -9.65 3.34
N PHE A 132 4.58 -10.86 2.77
CA PHE A 132 3.54 -11.36 1.88
C PHE A 132 2.23 -11.74 2.60
N PRO A 133 2.23 -12.52 3.70
CA PRO A 133 1.01 -12.76 4.46
C PRO A 133 0.46 -11.48 5.10
N ILE A 134 1.32 -10.57 5.57
CA ILE A 134 0.89 -9.27 6.12
C ILE A 134 0.20 -8.45 5.04
N TRP A 135 0.82 -8.31 3.87
CA TRP A 135 0.25 -7.57 2.75
C TRP A 135 -1.05 -8.21 2.26
N SER A 136 -1.11 -9.54 2.21
CA SER A 136 -2.33 -10.28 1.83
C SER A 136 -3.50 -9.99 2.77
N ALA A 137 -3.27 -9.94 4.08
CA ALA A 137 -4.32 -9.63 5.05
C ALA A 137 -4.88 -8.21 4.88
N VAL A 138 -4.00 -7.21 4.75
CA VAL A 138 -4.39 -5.80 4.59
C VAL A 138 -5.04 -5.55 3.21
N HIS A 139 -4.45 -6.07 2.13
CA HIS A 139 -5.00 -5.97 0.79
C HIS A 139 -6.34 -6.69 0.66
N GLY A 140 -6.44 -7.90 1.24
CA GLY A 140 -7.67 -8.67 1.28
C GLY A 140 -8.80 -7.90 1.96
N LEU A 141 -8.54 -7.31 3.13
CA LEU A 141 -9.53 -6.46 3.80
C LEU A 141 -9.97 -5.27 2.94
N ALA A 142 -9.01 -4.56 2.33
CA ALA A 142 -9.29 -3.43 1.44
C ALA A 142 -10.21 -3.82 0.27
N VAL A 143 -9.93 -4.97 -0.38
CA VAL A 143 -10.75 -5.48 -1.48
C VAL A 143 -12.12 -5.94 -1.00
N LEU A 144 -12.19 -6.66 0.12
CA LEU A 144 -13.45 -7.18 0.67
C LEU A 144 -14.40 -6.05 1.09
N THR A 145 -13.88 -4.99 1.69
CA THR A 145 -14.66 -3.84 2.20
C THR A 145 -14.88 -2.74 1.17
N GLY A 146 -14.05 -2.66 0.13
CA GLY A 146 -14.22 -1.72 -0.98
C GLY A 146 -15.22 -2.24 -2.02
N PRO A 147 -14.75 -2.84 -3.14
CA PRO A 147 -15.65 -3.40 -4.16
C PRO A 147 -16.29 -4.74 -3.78
N GLY A 148 -15.79 -5.40 -2.72
CA GLY A 148 -16.12 -6.77 -2.36
C GLY A 148 -17.43 -6.97 -1.58
N PRO A 149 -17.66 -8.20 -1.07
CA PRO A 149 -18.92 -8.58 -0.44
C PRO A 149 -19.19 -7.91 0.91
N LEU A 150 -18.19 -7.28 1.53
CA LEU A 150 -18.34 -6.57 2.80
C LEU A 150 -18.57 -5.06 2.62
N ARG A 151 -18.79 -4.59 1.39
CA ARG A 151 -18.99 -3.16 1.09
C ARG A 151 -20.17 -2.50 1.81
N ASP A 152 -21.23 -3.27 2.04
CA ASP A 152 -22.47 -2.78 2.64
C ASP A 152 -22.47 -2.93 4.18
N VAL A 153 -21.37 -3.43 4.75
CA VAL A 153 -21.16 -3.46 6.21
C VAL A 153 -21.06 -2.03 6.73
N GLY A 154 -21.77 -1.72 7.82
CA GLY A 154 -21.80 -0.38 8.41
C GLY A 154 -20.42 0.11 8.87
N ALA A 155 -20.23 1.43 8.92
CA ALA A 155 -18.94 2.07 9.21
C ALA A 155 -18.29 1.61 10.52
N THR A 156 -19.09 1.38 11.57
CA THR A 156 -18.62 0.87 12.87
C THR A 156 -18.01 -0.53 12.75
N GLU A 157 -18.67 -1.43 12.02
CA GLU A 157 -18.18 -2.79 11.84
C GLU A 157 -16.97 -2.82 10.88
N GLN A 158 -16.94 -1.96 9.85
CA GLN A 158 -15.73 -1.77 9.05
C GLN A 158 -14.55 -1.27 9.88
N ALA A 159 -14.76 -0.38 10.86
CA ALA A 159 -13.71 0.05 11.79
C ALA A 159 -13.20 -1.11 12.64
N ARG A 160 -14.11 -1.90 13.20
CA ARG A 160 -13.77 -3.10 13.97
C ARG A 160 -12.97 -4.12 13.14
N LEU A 161 -13.35 -4.39 11.89
CA LEU A 161 -12.62 -5.32 11.02
C LEU A 161 -11.19 -4.84 10.72
N ARG A 162 -11.00 -3.53 10.57
CA ARG A 162 -9.67 -2.92 10.43
C ARG A 162 -8.83 -3.13 11.69
N GLU A 163 -9.39 -2.81 12.86
CA GLU A 163 -8.71 -3.02 14.15
C GLU A 163 -8.33 -4.49 14.37
N LEU A 164 -9.26 -5.43 14.12
CA LEU A 164 -9.02 -6.87 14.24
C LEU A 164 -7.91 -7.35 13.31
N THR A 165 -7.87 -6.84 12.07
CA THR A 165 -6.85 -7.23 11.09
C THR A 165 -5.47 -6.72 11.50
N LEU A 166 -5.37 -5.47 11.98
CA LEU A 166 -4.10 -4.91 12.46
C LEU A 166 -3.62 -5.58 13.75
N ALA A 167 -4.54 -5.92 14.67
CA ALA A 167 -4.22 -6.70 15.86
C ALA A 167 -3.72 -8.11 15.52
N PHE A 168 -4.40 -8.82 14.61
CA PHE A 168 -3.97 -10.13 14.12
C PHE A 168 -2.54 -10.11 13.54
N ILE A 169 -2.20 -9.07 12.79
CA ILE A 169 -0.83 -8.87 12.27
C ILE A 169 0.15 -8.64 13.43
N GLY A 170 -0.19 -7.76 14.37
CA GLY A 170 0.66 -7.43 15.51
C GLY A 170 0.96 -8.62 16.42
N ASP A 171 -0.07 -9.39 16.77
CA ASP A 171 0.03 -10.62 17.56
C ASP A 171 0.83 -11.69 16.80
N GLY A 172 0.63 -11.76 15.49
CA GLY A 172 1.38 -12.60 14.58
C GLY A 172 2.87 -12.25 14.48
N LEU A 173 3.36 -11.17 15.10
CA LEU A 173 4.77 -10.78 15.13
C LEU A 173 5.44 -11.00 16.50
N ALA A 174 4.65 -11.28 17.54
CA ALA A 174 5.14 -11.61 18.88
C ALA A 174 5.78 -13.00 18.93
#